data_AF-A0A7Y0XBV9-F1
#
_entry.id   AF-A0A7Y0XBV9-F1
#
_cell.length_a   1.000
_cell.length_b   1.000
_cell.length_c   1.000
_cell.angle_alpha   90.00
_cell.angle_beta   90.00
_cell.angle_gamma   90.00
#
_symmetry.space_group_name_H-M   'P 1'
#
loop_
_entity.id
_entity.type
_entity.pdbx_description
1 polymer ?
#
loop_
_entity_poly.entity_id
_entity_poly.type
_entity_poly.pdbx_seq_one_letter_code
_entity_poly.pdbx_strand_id
1 'polypeptide(L)'
;DSLDYCRPTLVKDAGIHIQAGRHPVVEQVTTEPFIANPIELNPARKMLIITGPNMGGKSTYMRQTALIALMAHIGSYVPAESAQI
;
A
#
# COMPACT_ATOMS: atom_id res chain seq x y z
N ASP A 1 -21.42 -3.24 3.62
CA ASP A 1 -20.16 -2.78 4.24
C ASP A 1 -19.30 -2.04 3.24
N SER A 2 -18.72 -0.92 3.65
CA SER A 2 -17.77 -0.13 2.87
C SER A 2 -16.38 -0.77 2.99
N LEU A 3 -15.59 -0.80 1.92
CA LEU A 3 -14.20 -1.30 1.95
C LEU A 3 -13.23 -0.31 2.62
N ASP A 4 -13.73 0.87 3.00
CA ASP A 4 -13.01 1.96 3.66
C ASP A 4 -11.77 2.41 2.87
N TYR A 5 -11.94 2.55 1.56
CA TYR A 5 -10.90 3.04 0.68
C TYR A 5 -10.88 4.57 0.66
N CYS A 6 -9.68 5.15 0.53
CA CYS A 6 -9.50 6.58 0.39
C CYS A 6 -9.29 6.97 -1.08
N ARG A 7 -9.61 8.22 -1.43
CA ARG A 7 -9.25 8.78 -2.74
C ARG A 7 -7.74 9.06 -2.74
N PRO A 8 -6.95 8.48 -3.65
CA PRO A 8 -5.54 8.80 -3.74
C PRO A 8 -5.33 10.19 -4.35
N THR A 9 -4.22 10.84 -4.02
CA THR A 9 -3.73 12.06 -4.68
C THR A 9 -2.62 11.70 -5.65
N LEU A 10 -2.83 11.95 -6.94
CA LEU A 10 -1.77 11.77 -7.94
C LEU A 10 -0.90 13.03 -8.00
N VAL A 11 0.43 12.86 -7.89
CA VAL A 11 1.43 13.93 -8.03
C VAL A 11 2.30 13.71 -9.25
N LYS A 12 2.99 14.78 -9.68
CA LYS A 12 3.95 14.72 -10.80
C LYS A 12 5.34 14.28 -10.35
N ASP A 13 5.68 14.55 -9.10
CA ASP A 13 6.97 14.20 -8.53
C ASP A 13 7.05 12.70 -8.27
N ALA A 14 8.24 12.11 -8.44
CA ALA A 14 8.44 10.69 -8.18
C ALA A 14 8.36 10.41 -6.67
N GLY A 15 7.42 9.57 -6.25
CA GLY A 15 7.31 9.13 -4.87
C GLY A 15 6.12 8.21 -4.64
N ILE A 16 6.10 7.54 -3.49
CA ILE A 16 4.93 6.81 -3.00
C ILE A 16 4.85 7.08 -1.51
N HIS A 17 3.76 7.70 -1.07
CA HIS A 17 3.47 7.90 0.35
C HIS A 17 2.11 7.29 0.69
N ILE A 18 2.11 6.26 1.53
CA ILE A 18 0.88 5.54 1.92
C ILE A 18 0.85 5.46 3.43
N GLN A 19 -0.26 5.88 4.05
CA GLN A 19 -0.55 5.71 5.47
C GLN A 19 -1.59 4.61 5.65
N ALA A 20 -1.32 3.70 6.59
CA ALA A 20 -2.17 2.55 6.88
C ALA A 20 -2.60 1.76 5.63
N GLY A 21 -1.66 1.47 4.72
CA GLY A 21 -1.91 0.71 3.50
C GLY A 21 -2.18 -0.77 3.80
N ARG A 22 -3.21 -1.32 3.17
CA ARG A 22 -3.66 -2.71 3.30
C ARG A 22 -3.56 -3.43 1.96
N HIS A 23 -3.39 -4.75 2.01
CA HIS A 23 -3.38 -5.55 0.79
C HIS A 23 -4.83 -5.89 0.37
N PRO A 24 -5.33 -5.41 -0.79
CA PRO A 24 -6.76 -5.42 -1.13
C PRO A 24 -7.40 -6.82 -1.21
N VAL A 25 -6.61 -7.84 -1.55
CA VAL A 25 -7.08 -9.24 -1.58
C VAL A 25 -6.87 -9.95 -0.24
N VAL A 26 -5.67 -9.86 0.34
CA VAL A 26 -5.35 -10.60 1.58
C VAL A 26 -6.26 -10.18 2.73
N GLU A 27 -6.59 -8.88 2.85
CA GLU A 27 -7.48 -8.40 3.92
C GLU A 27 -8.92 -8.98 3.84
N GLN A 28 -9.36 -9.37 2.64
CA GLN A 28 -10.72 -9.88 2.40
C GLN A 28 -10.83 -11.39 2.60
N VAL A 29 -9.70 -12.12 2.50
CA VAL A 29 -9.69 -13.60 2.56
C VAL A 29 -9.15 -14.14 3.88
N THR A 30 -8.57 -13.27 4.72
CA THR A 30 -8.12 -13.61 6.07
C THR A 30 -9.26 -13.50 7.08
N THR A 31 -9.29 -14.38 8.07
CA THR A 31 -10.19 -14.26 9.23
C THR A 31 -9.63 -13.32 10.31
N GLU A 32 -8.32 -13.15 10.34
CA GLU A 32 -7.65 -12.24 11.29
C GLU A 32 -7.53 -10.83 10.72
N PRO A 33 -7.67 -9.77 11.54
CA PRO A 33 -7.50 -8.39 11.09
C PRO A 33 -6.16 -8.18 10.37
N PHE A 34 -6.22 -7.58 9.17
CA PHE A 34 -5.01 -7.22 8.44
C PHE A 34 -4.28 -6.06 9.13
N ILE A 35 -2.99 -6.24 9.42
CA ILE A 35 -2.15 -5.18 9.98
C ILE A 35 -1.71 -4.24 8.87
N ALA A 36 -2.24 -3.01 8.89
CA ALA A 36 -1.91 -1.97 7.93
C ALA A 36 -0.46 -1.49 8.06
N ASN A 37 0.17 -1.12 6.93
CA ASN A 37 1.58 -0.71 6.90
C ASN A 37 1.79 0.64 6.19
N PRO A 38 2.68 1.51 6.70
CA PRO A 38 3.09 2.72 6.00
C PRO A 38 4.12 2.43 4.91
N ILE A 39 4.13 3.24 3.86
CA ILE A 39 5.16 3.24 2.80
C ILE A 39 5.63 4.66 2.55
N GLU A 40 6.94 4.82 2.43
CA GLU A 40 7.58 6.07 2.04
C GLU A 40 8.70 5.78 1.05
N LEU A 41 8.49 6.21 -0.20
CA LEU A 41 9.48 6.27 -1.25
C LEU A 41 9.52 7.71 -1.76
N ASN A 42 10.73 8.27 -1.86
CA ASN A 42 10.96 9.62 -2.34
C ASN A 42 12.34 9.67 -3.04
N PRO A 43 12.72 10.79 -3.70
CA PRO A 43 13.99 10.86 -4.42
C PRO A 43 15.24 10.58 -3.56
N ALA A 44 15.19 10.89 -2.26
CA ALA A 44 16.27 10.59 -1.31
C ALA A 44 16.22 9.15 -0.78
N ARG A 45 15.04 8.52 -0.78
CA ARG A 45 14.76 7.17 -0.28
C ARG A 45 14.05 6.33 -1.35
N LYS A 46 14.74 6.07 -2.45
CA LYS A 46 14.19 5.38 -3.63
C LYS A 46 14.27 3.84 -3.59
N MET A 47 14.92 3.27 -2.57
CA MET A 47 15.09 1.83 -2.41
C MET A 47 14.91 1.45 -0.94
N LEU A 48 14.15 0.37 -0.70
CA LEU A 48 13.96 -0.21 0.62
C LEU A 48 14.60 -1.60 0.64
N ILE A 49 15.49 -1.84 1.61
CA ILE A 49 15.97 -3.19 1.93
C ILE A 49 15.05 -3.73 3.01
N ILE A 50 14.23 -4.72 2.66
CA ILE A 50 13.23 -5.30 3.56
C ILE A 50 13.72 -6.68 4.01
N THR A 51 13.99 -6.82 5.31
CA THR A 51 14.45 -8.07 5.93
C THR A 51 13.40 -8.62 6.89
N GLY A 52 13.61 -9.84 7.40
CA GLY A 52 12.71 -10.52 8.35
C GLY A 52 12.53 -12.01 8.03
N PRO A 53 11.97 -12.80 8.96
CA PRO A 53 11.80 -14.24 8.80
C PRO A 53 10.87 -14.59 7.63
N ASN A 54 10.97 -15.81 7.13
CA ASN A 54 10.00 -16.34 6.16
C ASN A 54 8.59 -16.26 6.75
N MET A 55 7.59 -16.04 5.87
CA MET A 55 6.19 -15.78 6.25
C MET A 55 5.94 -14.48 7.05
N GLY A 56 6.96 -13.65 7.32
CA GLY A 56 6.82 -12.35 8.00
C GLY A 56 6.21 -11.22 7.15
N GLY A 57 5.35 -11.52 6.18
CA GLY A 57 4.60 -10.51 5.42
C GLY A 57 5.39 -9.67 4.39
N LYS A 58 6.71 -9.87 4.23
CA LYS A 58 7.55 -9.09 3.30
C LYS A 58 7.01 -9.04 1.86
N SER A 59 6.64 -10.19 1.30
CA SER A 59 6.08 -10.25 -0.07
C SER A 59 4.70 -9.59 -0.15
N THR A 60 3.90 -9.67 0.93
CA THR A 60 2.61 -8.99 1.03
C THR A 60 2.79 -7.47 1.05
N TYR A 61 3.76 -6.97 1.82
CA TYR A 61 4.12 -5.56 1.85
C TYR A 61 4.55 -5.03 0.47
N MET A 62 5.38 -5.78 -0.26
CA MET A 62 5.79 -5.38 -1.62
C MET A 62 4.61 -5.37 -2.60
N ARG A 63 3.77 -6.41 -2.55
CA ARG A 63 2.61 -6.54 -3.46
C ARG A 63 1.54 -5.48 -3.18
N GLN A 64 1.24 -5.17 -1.92
CA GLN A 64 0.25 -4.13 -1.60
C GLN A 64 0.67 -2.77 -2.16
N THR A 65 1.96 -2.42 -2.07
CA THR A 65 2.47 -1.16 -2.62
C THR A 65 2.21 -1.08 -4.12
N ALA A 66 2.55 -2.14 -4.86
CA ALA A 66 2.34 -2.20 -6.31
C ALA A 66 0.85 -2.18 -6.68
N LEU A 67 0.00 -2.90 -5.94
CA LEU A 67 -1.44 -2.92 -6.17
C LEU A 67 -2.10 -1.57 -5.87
N ILE A 68 -1.72 -0.89 -4.80
CA ILE A 68 -2.22 0.45 -4.47
C ILE A 68 -1.85 1.44 -5.58
N ALA A 69 -0.60 1.41 -6.06
CA ALA A 69 -0.18 2.25 -7.19
C ALA A 69 -1.00 1.94 -8.47
N LEU A 70 -1.18 0.65 -8.79
CA LEU A 70 -1.99 0.23 -9.93
C LEU A 70 -3.44 0.73 -9.82
N MET A 71 -4.06 0.54 -8.65
CA MET A 71 -5.43 0.99 -8.37
C MET A 71 -5.58 2.50 -8.52
N ALA A 72 -4.62 3.27 -8.00
CA ALA A 72 -4.61 4.73 -8.14
C ALA A 72 -4.53 5.16 -9.62
N HIS A 73 -3.67 4.52 -10.42
CA HIS A 73 -3.49 4.85 -11.83
C HIS A 73 -4.64 4.44 -12.75
N ILE A 74 -5.51 3.52 -12.33
CA ILE A 74 -6.76 3.22 -13.04
C ILE A 74 -7.94 4.09 -12.60
N GLY A 75 -7.71 5.04 -11.67
CA GLY A 75 -8.74 5.94 -11.16
C GLY A 75 -9.60 5.38 -10.03
N SER A 76 -9.17 4.30 -9.37
CA SER A 76 -9.87 3.71 -8.23
C SER A 76 -9.52 4.42 -6.92
N TYR A 77 -10.43 4.35 -5.95
CA TYR A 77 -10.08 4.52 -4.53
C TYR A 77 -9.17 3.36 -4.09
N VAL A 78 -8.34 3.57 -3.06
CA VAL A 78 -7.30 2.62 -2.64
C VAL A 78 -7.42 2.19 -1.17
N PRO A 79 -6.98 0.97 -0.81
CA PRO A 79 -7.04 0.42 0.55
C PRO A 79 -6.01 1.06 1.49
N ALA A 80 -6.21 2.31 1.87
CA ALA A 80 -5.34 3.07 2.77
C ALA A 80 -6.15 4.13 3.54
N GLU A 81 -5.56 4.67 4.61
CA GLU A 81 -6.10 5.88 5.26
C GLU A 81 -5.82 7.12 4.42
N SER A 82 -4.61 7.20 3.86
CA SER A 82 -4.25 8.19 2.84
C SER A 82 -3.19 7.63 1.89
N ALA A 83 -3.22 8.11 0.64
CA ALA A 83 -2.25 7.74 -0.38
C ALA A 83 -1.93 8.91 -1.30
N GLN A 84 -0.64 9.18 -1.50
CA GLN A 84 -0.09 10.07 -2.49
C GLN A 84 0.84 9.26 -3.40
N ILE A 85 0.53 9.24 -4.70
CA ILE A 85 1.20 8.41 -5.72
C ILE A 85 1.72 9.31 -6.84
#